data_AF-A0A366WNW9-F1
#
_entry.id   AF-A0A366WNW9-F1
#
_cell.length_a   1.000
_cell.length_b   1.000
_cell.length_c   1.000
_cell.angle_alpha   90.00
_cell.angle_beta   90.00
_cell.angle_gamma   90.00
#
_symmetry.space_group_name_H-M   'P 1'
#
loop_
_entity.id
_entity.type
_entity.pdbx_description
1 polymer ?
#
loop_
_entity_poly.entity_id
_entity_poly.type
_entity_poly.pdbx_seq_one_letter_code
_entity_poly.pdbx_strand_id
1 'polypeptide(L)'
;MTLFRLAISALFILSSIAAAQARTVWVDDQLYLPVRSGAGTQFRIIENAVPSGTPLEVIEVSDSGYTRVRTPKGNDGWVSSQYLSDTPIAAQRLKTVTRQLEQAQAELATLKGQLSEVSNERDSLSSAESSLSARSAELEQELRRIKNIASDSINLQRRNGELLEENQKLRNDLEVLTAENERLEASKESDFMLVGAGLVLGGVLLALVIPMLKPTRKADNWA
;
A
#
# COMPACT_ATOMS: atom_id res chain seq x y z
N MET A 1 38.60 52.96 67.69
CA MET A 1 37.14 53.12 67.90
C MET A 1 36.36 53.55 66.64
N THR A 2 37.03 53.92 65.54
CA THR A 2 36.39 54.37 64.29
C THR A 2 35.86 53.21 63.42
N LEU A 3 36.58 52.09 63.35
CA LEU A 3 36.20 50.91 62.56
C LEU A 3 34.93 50.22 63.10
N PHE A 4 34.76 50.14 64.42
CA PHE A 4 33.56 49.56 65.05
C PHE A 4 32.29 50.41 64.79
N ARG A 5 32.43 51.75 64.76
CA ARG A 5 31.32 52.67 64.42
C ARG A 5 30.92 52.59 62.95
N LEU A 6 31.89 52.38 62.05
CA LEU A 6 31.64 52.14 60.62
C LEU A 6 30.95 50.79 60.40
N ALA A 7 31.35 49.73 61.10
CA ALA A 7 30.73 48.42 61.02
C ALA A 7 29.26 48.42 61.49
N ILE A 8 28.96 49.13 62.59
CA ILE A 8 27.57 49.29 63.08
C ILE A 8 26.73 50.10 62.09
N SER A 9 27.29 51.18 61.53
CA SER A 9 26.59 51.99 60.53
C SER A 9 26.31 51.19 59.25
N ALA A 10 27.25 50.37 58.80
CA ALA A 10 27.06 49.48 57.66
C ALA A 10 26.00 48.41 57.95
N LEU A 11 25.95 47.86 59.16
CA LEU A 11 24.94 46.88 59.57
C LEU A 11 23.53 47.48 59.61
N PHE A 12 23.39 48.73 60.04
CA PHE A 12 22.11 49.46 60.01
C PHE A 12 21.64 49.76 58.59
N ILE A 13 22.55 50.08 57.67
CA ILE A 13 22.23 50.30 56.25
C ILE A 13 21.85 48.98 55.56
N LEU A 14 22.50 47.86 55.90
CA LEU A 14 22.18 46.55 55.34
C LEU A 14 20.82 46.02 55.85
N SER A 15 20.45 46.34 57.09
CA SER A 15 19.16 45.96 57.68
C SER A 15 17.98 46.75 57.10
N SER A 16 18.17 48.02 56.70
CA SER A 16 17.11 48.85 56.11
C SER A 16 16.76 48.46 54.68
N ILE A 17 17.70 47.85 53.93
CA ILE A 17 17.48 47.35 52.56
C ILE A 17 16.56 46.10 52.56
N ALA A 18 16.60 45.28 53.62
CA ALA A 18 15.76 44.09 53.74
C ALA A 18 14.28 44.41 54.04
N ALA A 19 13.97 45.60 54.55
CA ALA A 19 12.63 45.99 54.99
C ALA A 19 11.74 46.59 53.88
N ALA A 20 12.28 46.85 52.68
CA ALA A 20 11.56 47.49 51.58
C ALA A 20 11.28 46.50 50.43
N GLN A 21 10.61 45.38 50.72
CA GLN A 21 10.02 44.52 49.67
C GLN A 21 8.67 45.11 49.27
N ALA A 22 8.64 45.90 48.19
CA ALA A 22 7.40 46.43 47.64
C ALA A 22 6.52 45.28 47.13
N ARG A 23 5.44 44.97 47.86
CA ARG A 23 4.46 43.96 47.46
C ARG A 23 3.50 44.57 46.45
N THR A 24 3.47 44.04 45.23
CA THR A 24 2.44 44.37 44.26
C THR A 24 1.12 43.74 44.70
N VAL A 25 0.07 44.55 44.76
CA VAL A 25 -1.31 44.14 45.08
C VAL A 25 -2.21 44.66 43.97
N TRP A 26 -3.25 43.89 43.63
CA TRP A 26 -4.22 44.25 42.60
C TRP A 26 -5.55 44.64 43.25
N VAL A 27 -6.29 45.53 42.59
CA VAL A 27 -7.67 45.84 42.96
C VAL A 27 -8.53 44.66 42.55
N ASP A 28 -9.35 44.15 43.48
CA ASP A 28 -10.30 43.07 43.21
C ASP A 28 -11.47 43.58 42.35
N ASP A 29 -11.96 42.74 41.44
CA ASP A 29 -13.04 43.05 40.48
C ASP A 29 -14.43 42.69 41.06
N GLN A 30 -14.51 42.33 42.35
CA GLN A 30 -15.76 42.06 43.04
C GLN A 30 -16.47 43.35 43.45
N LEU A 31 -17.58 43.66 42.78
CA LEU A 31 -18.53 44.69 43.17
C LEU A 31 -19.68 44.07 43.97
N TYR A 32 -20.17 44.81 44.96
CA TYR A 32 -21.37 44.49 45.72
C TYR A 32 -22.44 45.55 45.49
N LEU A 33 -23.56 45.14 44.90
CA LEU A 33 -24.68 46.01 44.55
C LEU A 33 -25.73 46.00 45.67
N PRO A 34 -25.98 47.13 46.35
CA PRO A 34 -27.04 47.22 47.34
C PRO A 34 -28.42 47.33 46.67
N VAL A 35 -29.38 46.54 47.12
CA VAL A 35 -30.79 46.63 46.70
C VAL A 35 -31.55 47.49 47.69
N ARG A 36 -32.30 48.47 47.19
CA ARG A 36 -32.99 49.48 48.00
C ARG A 36 -34.50 49.36 47.89
N SER A 37 -35.22 49.89 48.87
CA SER A 37 -36.69 49.90 48.86
C SER A 37 -37.31 50.91 47.87
N GLY A 38 -36.52 51.82 47.29
CA GLY A 38 -37.00 52.86 46.37
C GLY A 38 -35.90 53.38 45.44
N ALA A 39 -36.30 54.10 44.40
CA ALA A 39 -35.44 54.61 43.32
C ALA A 39 -34.61 55.85 43.76
N GLY A 40 -33.56 55.62 44.56
CA GLY A 40 -32.70 56.70 45.08
C GLY A 40 -31.76 56.25 46.21
N THR A 41 -30.73 57.04 46.51
CA THR A 41 -29.77 56.75 47.59
C THR A 41 -30.33 56.98 48.99
N GLN A 42 -31.41 57.75 49.11
CA GLN A 42 -32.11 58.04 50.38
C GLN A 42 -32.93 56.86 50.90
N PHE A 43 -33.22 55.86 50.07
CA PHE A 43 -34.07 54.73 50.46
C PHE A 43 -33.28 53.65 51.20
N ARG A 44 -33.97 52.97 52.13
CA ARG A 44 -33.41 51.90 52.95
C ARG A 44 -32.87 50.76 52.09
N ILE A 45 -31.69 50.26 52.43
CA ILE A 45 -31.13 49.05 51.83
C ILE A 45 -31.89 47.84 52.38
N ILE A 46 -32.50 47.07 51.48
CA ILE A 46 -33.24 45.85 51.81
C ILE A 46 -32.37 44.60 51.65
N GLU A 47 -31.35 44.67 50.78
CA GLU A 47 -30.32 43.64 50.64
C GLU A 47 -28.96 44.32 50.47
N ASN A 48 -28.05 44.04 51.41
CA ASN A 48 -26.80 44.81 51.56
C ASN A 48 -25.77 44.57 50.46
N ALA A 49 -25.76 43.40 49.82
CA ALA A 49 -24.65 42.99 48.98
C ALA A 49 -25.04 41.89 48.00
N VAL A 50 -25.52 42.27 46.82
CA VAL A 50 -25.66 41.35 45.68
C VAL A 50 -24.32 41.34 44.93
N PRO A 51 -23.61 40.20 44.84
CA PRO A 51 -22.29 40.16 44.20
C PRO A 51 -22.38 40.31 42.68
N SER A 52 -21.33 40.86 42.06
CA SER A 52 -21.14 40.91 40.60
C SER A 52 -21.44 39.57 39.93
N GLY A 53 -22.13 39.61 38.79
CA GLY A 53 -22.47 38.41 38.01
C GLY A 53 -23.64 37.61 38.56
N THR A 54 -24.32 38.09 39.60
CA THR A 54 -25.63 37.56 40.01
C THR A 54 -26.67 37.95 38.96
N PRO A 55 -27.40 36.98 38.37
CA PRO A 55 -28.48 37.29 37.45
C PRO A 55 -29.64 37.95 38.21
N LEU A 56 -30.20 39.00 37.62
CA LEU A 56 -31.32 39.75 38.17
C LEU A 56 -32.42 39.81 37.11
N GLU A 57 -33.68 39.70 37.53
CA GLU A 57 -34.82 39.89 36.64
C GLU A 57 -35.24 41.36 36.68
N VAL A 58 -35.26 42.03 35.53
CA VAL A 58 -35.72 43.42 35.43
C VAL A 58 -37.24 43.45 35.45
N ILE A 59 -37.81 44.21 36.39
CA ILE A 59 -39.26 44.43 36.51
C ILE A 59 -39.65 45.76 35.85
N GLU A 60 -38.91 46.82 36.16
CA GLU A 60 -39.24 48.20 35.74
C GLU A 60 -37.96 49.03 35.63
N VAL A 61 -37.85 49.85 34.59
CA VAL A 61 -36.74 50.81 34.41
C VAL A 61 -37.29 52.21 34.62
N SER A 62 -36.67 52.98 35.53
CA SER A 62 -37.06 54.36 35.81
C SER A 62 -36.08 55.36 35.20
N ASP A 63 -36.59 56.53 34.82
CA ASP A 63 -35.80 57.65 34.30
C ASP A 63 -34.87 58.26 35.37
N SER A 64 -35.01 57.89 36.64
CA SER A 64 -34.16 58.37 37.74
C SER A 64 -32.76 57.71 37.81
N GLY A 65 -32.43 56.83 36.86
CA GLY A 65 -31.17 56.07 36.85
C GLY A 65 -31.19 54.84 37.77
N TYR A 66 -32.37 54.40 38.16
CA TYR A 66 -32.60 53.19 38.94
C TYR A 66 -33.51 52.21 38.20
N THR A 67 -33.23 50.93 38.39
CA THR A 67 -34.01 49.83 37.83
C THR A 67 -34.56 48.99 38.98
N ARG A 68 -35.85 48.68 38.93
CA ARG A 68 -36.48 47.73 39.82
C ARG A 68 -36.20 46.31 39.32
N VAL A 69 -35.65 45.49 40.19
CA VAL A 69 -35.24 44.12 39.90
C VAL A 69 -35.78 43.16 40.94
N ARG A 70 -35.92 41.89 40.55
CA ARG A 70 -36.09 40.76 41.46
C ARG A 70 -34.77 40.01 41.60
N THR A 71 -34.34 39.82 42.84
CA THR A 71 -33.14 39.03 43.14
C THR A 71 -33.47 37.53 43.13
N PRO A 72 -32.46 36.63 42.98
CA PRO A 72 -32.68 35.18 43.07
C PRO A 72 -33.26 34.71 44.42
N LYS A 73 -33.19 35.55 45.45
CA LYS A 73 -33.79 35.30 46.77
C LYS A 73 -35.29 35.64 46.82
N GLY A 74 -35.85 36.19 45.73
CA GLY A 74 -37.25 36.60 45.63
C GLY A 74 -37.53 38.02 46.14
N ASN A 75 -36.50 38.82 46.45
CA ASN A 75 -36.69 40.20 46.92
C ASN A 75 -36.86 41.14 45.72
N ASP A 76 -37.91 41.96 45.76
CA ASP A 76 -38.12 43.05 44.79
C ASP A 76 -37.57 44.35 45.36
N GLY A 77 -36.74 45.05 44.60
CA GLY A 77 -36.22 46.35 45.00
C GLY A 77 -35.50 47.09 43.88
N TRP A 78 -34.95 48.24 44.20
CA TRP A 78 -34.33 49.16 43.26
C TRP A 78 -32.81 49.12 43.36
N VAL A 79 -32.15 49.04 42.22
CA VAL A 79 -30.69 49.08 42.07
C VAL A 79 -30.29 50.16 41.07
N SER A 80 -29.06 50.66 41.15
CA SER A 80 -28.58 51.67 40.21
C SER A 80 -28.30 51.04 38.84
N SER A 81 -28.90 51.61 37.78
CA SER A 81 -28.85 51.05 36.43
C SER A 81 -27.44 51.02 35.84
N GLN A 82 -26.53 51.88 36.31
CA GLN A 82 -25.13 51.93 35.85
C GLN A 82 -24.32 50.65 36.14
N TYR A 83 -24.78 49.83 37.08
CA TYR A 83 -24.14 48.56 37.44
C TYR A 83 -24.81 47.35 36.80
N LEU A 84 -25.86 47.57 35.99
CA LEU A 84 -26.53 46.51 35.26
C LEU A 84 -25.93 46.40 33.85
N SER A 85 -25.82 45.17 33.38
CA SER A 85 -25.39 44.84 32.03
C SER A 85 -26.24 43.68 31.52
N ASP A 86 -26.59 43.73 30.24
CA ASP A 86 -27.32 42.65 29.57
C ASP A 86 -26.42 41.44 29.29
N THR A 87 -25.12 41.55 29.57
CA THR A 87 -24.13 40.50 29.33
C THR A 87 -23.51 40.00 30.64
N PRO A 88 -23.17 38.70 30.75
CA PRO A 88 -22.46 38.17 31.91
C PRO A 88 -21.12 38.86 32.13
N ILE A 89 -20.67 38.88 33.39
CA ILE A 89 -19.39 39.48 33.78
C ILE A 89 -18.20 38.81 33.08
N ALA A 90 -17.10 39.55 32.94
CA ALA A 90 -15.89 39.10 32.27
C ALA A 90 -15.37 37.75 32.81
N ALA A 91 -15.39 37.55 34.14
CA ALA A 91 -14.95 36.29 34.76
C ALA A 91 -15.77 35.06 34.31
N GLN A 92 -17.10 35.19 34.20
CA GLN A 92 -17.96 34.10 33.74
C GLN A 92 -17.75 33.83 32.25
N ARG A 93 -17.63 34.89 31.43
CA ARG A 93 -17.32 34.75 30.00
C ARG A 93 -15.96 34.09 29.77
N LEU A 94 -14.94 34.51 30.52
CA LEU A 94 -13.60 33.93 30.47
C LEU A 94 -13.67 32.44 30.80
N LYS A 95 -14.35 32.05 31.88
CA LYS A 95 -14.54 30.64 32.24
C LYS A 95 -15.17 29.83 31.10
N THR A 96 -16.22 30.36 30.47
CA THR A 96 -16.89 29.71 29.34
C THR A 96 -15.96 29.56 28.13
N VAL A 97 -15.27 30.64 27.75
CA VAL A 97 -14.35 30.64 26.61
C VAL A 97 -13.15 29.73 26.85
N THR A 98 -12.56 29.74 28.06
CA THR A 98 -11.47 28.82 28.41
C THR A 98 -11.92 27.37 28.30
N ARG A 99 -13.11 27.03 28.80
CA ARG A 99 -13.66 25.67 28.66
C ARG A 99 -13.89 25.28 27.19
N GLN A 100 -14.42 26.21 26.38
CA GLN A 100 -14.58 26.00 24.95
C GLN A 100 -13.24 25.82 24.24
N LEU A 101 -12.22 26.59 24.62
CA LEU A 101 -10.87 26.48 24.08
C LEU A 101 -10.25 25.12 24.41
N GLU A 102 -10.34 24.68 25.66
CA GLU A 102 -9.87 23.36 26.10
C GLU A 102 -10.56 22.24 25.32
N GLN A 103 -11.89 22.33 25.16
CA GLN A 103 -12.67 21.36 24.40
C GLN A 103 -12.27 21.35 22.91
N ALA A 104 -12.14 22.52 22.28
CA ALA A 104 -11.74 22.64 20.88
C ALA A 104 -10.31 22.13 20.66
N GLN A 105 -9.40 22.36 21.60
CA GLN A 105 -8.04 21.83 21.55
C GLN A 105 -8.01 20.31 21.67
N ALA A 106 -8.81 19.74 22.58
CA ALA A 106 -8.95 18.28 22.71
C ALA A 106 -9.53 17.65 21.43
N GLU A 107 -10.58 18.25 20.88
CA GLU A 107 -11.19 17.81 19.62
C GLU A 107 -10.19 17.89 18.45
N LEU A 108 -9.44 18.99 18.32
CA LEU A 108 -8.39 19.10 17.30
C LEU A 108 -7.30 18.03 17.45
N ALA A 109 -6.93 17.67 18.68
CA ALA A 109 -5.96 16.59 18.90
C ALA A 109 -6.52 15.24 18.43
N THR A 110 -7.78 14.95 18.75
CA THR A 110 -8.47 13.73 18.29
C THR A 110 -8.61 13.68 16.78
N LEU A 111 -9.09 14.76 16.15
CA LEU A 111 -9.25 14.85 14.69
C LEU A 111 -7.92 14.69 13.96
N LYS A 112 -6.83 15.27 14.49
CA LYS A 112 -5.49 15.06 13.92
C LYS A 112 -5.05 13.60 14.02
N GLY A 113 -5.35 12.94 15.13
CA GLY A 113 -5.09 11.50 15.31
C GLY A 113 -5.85 10.66 14.28
N GLN A 114 -7.16 10.89 14.15
CA GLN A 114 -8.02 10.19 13.18
C GLN A 114 -7.58 10.45 11.74
N LEU A 115 -7.18 11.69 11.40
CA LEU A 115 -6.70 12.02 10.06
C LEU A 115 -5.41 11.27 9.72
N SER A 116 -4.49 11.15 10.69
CA SER A 116 -3.26 10.36 10.54
C SER A 116 -3.58 8.87 10.33
N GLU A 117 -4.49 8.31 11.12
CA GLU A 117 -4.92 6.92 11.02
C GLU A 117 -5.57 6.62 9.67
N VAL A 118 -6.56 7.43 9.25
CA VAL A 118 -7.24 7.29 7.96
C VAL A 118 -6.26 7.50 6.79
N SER A 119 -5.29 8.40 6.91
CA SER A 119 -4.27 8.56 5.86
C SER A 119 -3.40 7.30 5.73
N ASN A 120 -2.95 6.74 6.86
CA ASN A 120 -2.14 5.52 6.86
C ASN A 120 -2.93 4.33 6.30
N GLU A 121 -4.19 4.20 6.68
CA GLU A 121 -5.09 3.18 6.14
C GLU A 121 -5.24 3.33 4.63
N ARG A 122 -5.50 4.55 4.14
CA ARG A 122 -5.60 4.86 2.70
C ARG A 122 -4.32 4.51 1.95
N ASP A 123 -3.15 4.84 2.48
CA ASP A 123 -1.84 4.50 1.88
C ASP A 123 -1.62 2.98 1.84
N SER A 124 -2.00 2.26 2.90
CA SER A 124 -1.92 0.80 2.96
C SER A 124 -2.86 0.11 1.98
N LEU A 125 -4.10 0.59 1.87
CA LEU A 125 -5.11 0.07 0.95
C LEU A 125 -4.70 0.32 -0.50
N SER A 126 -4.15 1.50 -0.81
CA SER A 126 -3.63 1.80 -2.14
C SER A 126 -2.45 0.91 -2.54
N SER A 127 -1.57 0.61 -1.58
CA SER A 127 -0.47 -0.34 -1.79
C SER A 127 -0.97 -1.78 -2.00
N ALA A 128 -1.95 -2.19 -1.19
CA ALA A 128 -2.60 -3.49 -1.33
C ALA A 128 -3.29 -3.63 -2.69
N GLU A 129 -4.05 -2.63 -3.13
CA GLU A 129 -4.71 -2.59 -4.44
C GLU A 129 -3.70 -2.73 -5.59
N SER A 130 -2.58 -2.00 -5.51
CA SER A 130 -1.50 -2.07 -6.52
C SER A 130 -0.90 -3.48 -6.59
N SER A 131 -0.64 -4.11 -5.45
CA SER A 131 -0.12 -5.49 -5.39
C SER A 131 -1.13 -6.54 -5.89
N LEU A 132 -2.42 -6.36 -5.57
CA LEU A 132 -3.49 -7.25 -6.01
C LEU A 132 -3.66 -7.15 -7.53
N SER A 133 -3.60 -5.93 -8.07
CA SER A 133 -3.62 -5.67 -9.52
C SER A 133 -2.44 -6.35 -10.23
N ALA A 134 -1.22 -6.18 -9.70
CA ALA A 134 -0.03 -6.84 -10.25
C ALA A 134 -0.17 -8.38 -10.21
N ARG A 135 -0.68 -8.93 -9.11
CA ARG A 135 -0.88 -10.38 -8.97
C ARG A 135 -1.97 -10.91 -9.91
N SER A 136 -3.04 -10.14 -10.14
CA SER A 136 -4.07 -10.48 -11.12
C SER A 136 -3.49 -10.54 -12.53
N ALA A 137 -2.68 -9.55 -12.92
CA ALA A 137 -2.02 -9.52 -14.22
C ALA A 137 -1.06 -10.71 -14.40
N GLU A 138 -0.31 -11.06 -13.36
CA GLU A 138 0.58 -12.23 -13.34
C GLU A 138 -0.21 -13.55 -13.49
N LEU A 139 -1.30 -13.71 -12.73
CA LEU A 139 -2.17 -14.89 -12.83
C LEU A 139 -2.83 -15.01 -14.21
N GLU A 140 -3.24 -13.90 -14.82
CA GLU A 140 -3.75 -13.89 -16.18
C GLU A 140 -2.68 -14.31 -17.20
N GLN A 141 -1.44 -13.84 -17.03
CA GLN A 141 -0.33 -14.23 -17.89
C GLN A 141 0.00 -15.72 -17.75
N GLU A 142 0.00 -16.24 -16.52
CA GLU A 142 0.27 -17.66 -16.26
C GLU A 142 -0.85 -18.54 -16.82
N LEU A 143 -2.11 -18.14 -16.68
CA LEU A 143 -3.23 -18.84 -17.31
C LEU A 143 -3.09 -18.87 -18.85
N ARG A 144 -2.66 -17.78 -19.48
CA ARG A 144 -2.38 -17.75 -20.93
C ARG A 144 -1.23 -18.69 -21.28
N ARG A 145 -0.15 -18.68 -20.49
CA ARG A 145 1.01 -19.57 -20.68
C ARG A 145 0.60 -21.04 -20.60
N ILE A 146 -0.14 -21.43 -19.57
CA ILE A 146 -0.62 -22.81 -19.39
C ILE A 146 -1.53 -23.22 -20.54
N LYS A 147 -2.46 -22.35 -20.98
CA LYS A 147 -3.32 -22.63 -22.15
C LYS A 147 -2.52 -22.85 -23.43
N ASN A 148 -1.47 -22.06 -23.65
CA ASN A 148 -0.60 -22.23 -24.81
C ASN A 148 0.18 -23.54 -24.74
N ILE A 149 0.82 -23.85 -23.60
CA ILE A 149 1.56 -25.11 -23.39
C ILE A 149 0.63 -26.33 -23.59
N ALA A 150 -0.59 -26.27 -23.07
CA ALA A 150 -1.58 -27.33 -23.24
C ALA A 150 -2.01 -27.50 -24.71
N SER A 151 -2.02 -26.42 -25.50
CA SER A 151 -2.30 -26.50 -26.94
C SER A 151 -1.09 -27.06 -27.73
N ASP A 152 0.12 -26.68 -27.33
CA ASP A 152 1.37 -27.16 -27.95
C ASP A 152 1.61 -28.65 -27.69
N SER A 153 1.24 -29.17 -26.51
CA SER A 153 1.39 -30.60 -26.21
C SER A 153 0.52 -31.50 -27.12
N ILE A 154 -0.67 -31.03 -27.51
CA ILE A 154 -1.54 -31.72 -28.48
C ILE A 154 -0.86 -31.77 -29.86
N ASN A 155 -0.27 -30.65 -30.28
CA ASN A 155 0.47 -30.60 -31.55
C ASN A 155 1.74 -31.47 -31.50
N LEU A 156 2.45 -31.49 -30.36
CA LEU A 156 3.63 -32.33 -30.15
C LEU A 156 3.27 -33.81 -30.22
N GLN A 157 2.16 -34.22 -29.60
CA GLN A 157 1.69 -35.61 -29.64
C GLN A 157 1.32 -36.03 -31.07
N ARG A 158 0.67 -35.16 -31.85
CA ARG A 158 0.38 -35.42 -33.26
C ARG A 158 1.66 -35.63 -34.08
N ARG A 159 2.63 -34.71 -33.97
CA ARG A 159 3.92 -34.80 -34.68
C ARG A 159 4.73 -36.03 -34.28
N ASN A 160 4.68 -36.43 -33.02
CA ASN A 160 5.36 -37.65 -32.57
C ASN A 160 4.75 -38.89 -33.23
N GLY A 161 3.41 -38.95 -33.34
CA GLY A 161 2.72 -39.99 -34.11
C GLY A 161 3.12 -40.02 -35.59
N GLU A 162 3.11 -38.86 -36.25
CA GLU A 162 3.55 -38.72 -37.66
C GLU A 162 5.00 -39.17 -37.85
N LEU A 163 5.92 -38.76 -36.98
CA LEU A 163 7.34 -39.14 -37.04
C LEU A 163 7.55 -40.65 -36.81
N LEU A 164 6.75 -41.28 -35.95
CA LEU A 164 6.78 -42.73 -35.74
C LEU A 164 6.29 -43.47 -36.99
N GLU A 165 5.23 -42.97 -37.62
CA GLU A 165 4.70 -43.52 -38.87
C GLU A 165 5.71 -43.36 -40.03
N GLU A 166 6.34 -42.19 -40.16
CA GLU A 166 7.39 -41.93 -41.14
C GLU A 166 8.64 -42.79 -40.89
N ASN A 167 9.06 -42.96 -39.63
CA ASN A 167 10.14 -43.89 -39.28
C ASN A 167 9.81 -45.33 -39.68
N GLN A 168 8.57 -45.78 -39.46
CA GLN A 168 8.16 -47.12 -39.86
C GLN A 168 8.17 -47.27 -41.38
N LYS A 169 7.68 -46.27 -42.11
CA LYS A 169 7.71 -46.26 -43.57
C LYS A 169 9.13 -46.31 -44.11
N LEU A 170 10.02 -45.45 -43.63
CA LEU A 170 11.43 -45.44 -44.05
C LEU A 170 12.13 -46.77 -43.75
N ARG A 171 11.82 -47.42 -42.61
CA ARG A 171 12.33 -48.76 -42.30
C ARG A 171 11.84 -49.80 -43.30
N ASN A 172 10.55 -49.80 -43.63
CA ASN A 172 9.99 -50.70 -44.63
C ASN A 172 10.61 -50.44 -46.02
N ASP A 173 10.75 -49.17 -46.41
CA ASP A 173 11.36 -48.79 -47.69
C ASP A 173 12.83 -49.24 -47.75
N LEU A 174 13.58 -49.11 -46.65
CA LEU A 174 14.93 -49.64 -46.54
C LEU A 174 14.96 -51.17 -46.69
N GLU A 175 14.07 -51.88 -46.01
CA GLU A 175 13.98 -53.35 -46.10
C GLU A 175 13.69 -53.80 -47.54
N VAL A 176 12.74 -53.15 -48.21
CA VAL A 176 12.41 -53.41 -49.62
C VAL A 176 13.61 -53.10 -50.53
N LEU A 177 14.23 -51.93 -50.38
CA LEU A 177 15.39 -51.55 -51.20
C LEU A 177 16.58 -52.48 -50.98
N THR A 178 16.83 -52.93 -49.75
CA THR A 178 17.87 -53.92 -49.47
C THR A 178 17.56 -55.26 -50.13
N ALA A 179 16.31 -55.72 -50.06
CA ALA A 179 15.88 -56.95 -50.72
C ALA A 179 15.95 -56.84 -52.25
N GLU A 180 15.61 -55.68 -52.83
CA GLU A 180 15.78 -55.41 -54.26
C GLU A 180 17.25 -55.41 -54.66
N ASN A 181 18.12 -54.81 -53.86
CA ASN A 181 19.56 -54.77 -54.12
C ASN A 181 20.17 -56.18 -54.06
N GLU A 182 19.88 -56.95 -53.02
CA GLU A 182 20.29 -58.35 -52.89
C GLU A 182 19.78 -59.19 -54.08
N ARG A 183 18.52 -58.98 -54.49
CA ARG A 183 17.94 -59.67 -55.67
C ARG A 183 18.64 -59.27 -56.97
N LEU A 184 18.91 -57.97 -57.17
CA LEU A 184 19.63 -57.46 -58.33
C LEU A 184 21.04 -58.04 -58.40
N GLU A 185 21.75 -58.07 -57.26
CA GLU A 185 23.09 -58.64 -57.14
C GLU A 185 23.08 -60.15 -57.44
N ALA A 186 22.14 -60.90 -56.85
CA ALA A 186 21.95 -62.33 -57.14
C ALA A 186 21.60 -62.59 -58.61
N SER A 187 20.77 -61.74 -59.23
CA SER A 187 20.44 -61.86 -60.67
C SER A 187 21.65 -61.62 -61.55
N LYS A 188 22.47 -60.62 -61.20
CA LYS A 188 23.72 -60.31 -61.90
C LYS A 188 24.72 -61.45 -61.77
N GLU A 189 24.85 -62.03 -60.58
CA GLU A 189 25.69 -63.21 -60.34
C GLU A 189 25.20 -64.42 -61.18
N SER A 190 23.89 -64.64 -61.23
CA SER A 190 23.29 -65.70 -62.05
C SER A 190 23.58 -65.52 -63.55
N ASP A 191 23.49 -64.29 -64.07
CA ASP A 191 23.81 -63.97 -65.47
C ASP A 191 25.29 -64.24 -65.79
N PHE A 192 26.21 -63.84 -64.89
CA PHE A 192 27.63 -64.16 -65.06
C PHE A 192 27.90 -65.67 -64.99
N MET A 193 27.16 -66.42 -64.17
CA MET A 193 27.27 -67.88 -64.09
C MET A 193 26.81 -68.55 -65.39
N LEU A 194 25.73 -68.08 -66.02
CA LEU A 194 25.26 -68.59 -67.32
C LEU A 194 26.29 -68.35 -68.44
N VAL A 195 26.89 -67.16 -68.50
CA VAL A 195 27.98 -66.86 -69.43
C VAL A 195 29.19 -67.74 -69.17
N GLY A 196 29.55 -67.95 -67.89
CA GLY A 196 30.61 -68.87 -67.48
C GLY A 196 30.35 -70.32 -67.90
N ALA A 197 29.13 -70.83 -67.69
CA ALA A 197 28.72 -72.17 -68.11
C ALA A 197 28.78 -72.34 -69.64
N GLY A 198 28.34 -71.33 -70.40
CA GLY A 198 28.46 -71.30 -71.85
C GLY A 198 29.91 -71.34 -72.35
N LEU A 199 30.81 -70.58 -71.71
CA LEU A 199 32.24 -70.58 -72.02
C LEU A 199 32.87 -71.96 -71.80
N VAL A 200 32.56 -72.61 -70.68
CA VAL A 200 33.06 -73.96 -70.36
C VAL A 200 32.57 -74.99 -71.37
N LEU A 201 31.27 -75.01 -71.68
CA LEU A 201 30.70 -75.92 -72.69
C LEU A 201 31.30 -75.68 -74.08
N GLY A 202 31.48 -74.43 -74.49
CA GLY A 202 32.13 -74.07 -75.75
C GLY A 202 33.59 -74.54 -75.81
N GLY A 203 34.34 -74.39 -74.72
CA GLY A 203 35.72 -74.89 -74.61
C GLY A 203 35.82 -76.42 -74.73
N VAL A 204 34.89 -77.15 -74.10
CA VAL A 204 34.81 -78.62 -74.21
C VAL A 204 34.46 -79.08 -75.63
N LEU A 205 33.51 -78.42 -76.29
CA LEU A 205 33.16 -78.71 -77.69
C LEU A 205 34.34 -78.48 -78.63
N LEU A 206 35.07 -77.36 -78.48
CA LEU A 206 36.27 -77.09 -79.27
C LEU A 206 37.37 -78.13 -79.03
N ALA A 207 37.59 -78.55 -77.79
CA ALA A 207 38.55 -79.60 -77.46
C ALA A 207 38.22 -80.96 -78.12
N LEU A 208 36.94 -81.25 -78.35
CA LEU A 208 36.49 -82.48 -79.00
C LEU A 208 36.50 -82.40 -80.54
N VAL A 209 36.22 -81.23 -81.13
CA VAL A 209 36.15 -81.05 -82.59
C VAL A 209 37.53 -80.85 -83.23
N ILE A 210 38.46 -80.14 -82.58
CA ILE A 210 39.81 -79.89 -83.10
C ILE A 210 40.59 -81.18 -83.48
N PRO A 211 40.60 -82.27 -82.68
CA PRO A 211 41.30 -83.50 -83.07
C PRO A 211 40.69 -84.21 -84.29
N MET A 212 39.43 -83.94 -84.64
CA MET A 212 38.71 -84.61 -85.72
C MET A 212 38.95 -84.00 -87.12
N LEU A 213 39.56 -82.80 -87.18
CA LEU A 213 39.91 -82.09 -88.43
C LEU A 213 41.36 -82.28 -88.88
N LYS A 214 42.11 -83.18 -88.23
CA LYS A 214 43.51 -83.49 -88.60
C LYS A 214 43.54 -84.46 -89.81
N PRO A 215 44.08 -84.07 -90.98
CA PRO A 215 44.14 -84.96 -92.14
C PRO A 215 45.26 -85.98 -91.98
N THR A 216 44.91 -87.28 -92.05
CA THR A 216 45.87 -88.40 -92.06
C THR A 216 46.40 -88.63 -93.47
N ARG A 217 47.69 -88.39 -93.72
CA ARG A 217 48.38 -88.87 -94.93
C ARG A 217 49.06 -90.20 -94.66
N LYS A 218 48.76 -91.15 -95.55
CA LYS A 218 49.26 -92.52 -95.63
C LYS A 218 50.79 -92.55 -95.79
N ALA A 219 51.41 -93.53 -95.14
CA ALA A 219 52.68 -94.08 -95.57
C ALA A 219 52.50 -94.78 -96.92
N ASP A 220 53.51 -94.72 -97.79
CA ASP A 220 53.92 -95.85 -98.62
C ASP A 220 55.36 -95.68 -99.11
N ASN A 221 55.96 -96.84 -99.29
CA ASN A 221 57.35 -97.20 -99.58
C ASN A 221 57.92 -96.69 -100.92
N TRP A 222 59.22 -97.00 -101.07
CA TRP A 222 60.04 -97.33 -102.26
C TRP A 222 60.52 -96.21 -103.22
N ALA A 223 61.81 -95.89 -103.12
CA ALA A 223 62.88 -96.03 -104.14
C ALA A 223 64.18 -95.41 -103.62
#